data_AF-A0A1S3Y399-F1
#
_entry.id   AF-A0A1S3Y399-F1
#
_cell.length_a   1.000
_cell.length_b   1.000
_cell.length_c   1.000
_cell.angle_alpha   90.00
_cell.angle_beta   90.00
_cell.angle_gamma   90.00
#
_symmetry.space_group_name_H-M   'P 1'
#
loop_
_entity.id
_entity.type
_entity.pdbx_description
1 polymer ?
#
loop_
_entity_poly.entity_id
_entity_poly.type
_entity_poly.pdbx_seq_one_letter_code
_entity_poly.pdbx_strand_id
1 'polypeptide(L)'
;MHLSKETYMKKCIWNCLRASEDRGRQKRQNVLNRKFKVKDLGELRYFLGIEVMRSNQGILLNQRKYALQLVCDVGLGSTKPAATPLDMNQKFTSVEFDKHVGVAGDEMLTCISAYQRLIGRLIYLTITRPDIIFVVQTLSQFM
;
A
#
# COMPACT_ATOMS: atom_id res chain seq x y z
N MET A 1 -14.24 -7.72 -7.21
CA MET A 1 -13.93 -6.43 -7.87
C MET A 1 -12.86 -5.58 -7.12
N HIS A 2 -12.19 -6.08 -6.07
CA HIS A 2 -11.32 -5.27 -5.20
C HIS A 2 -9.82 -5.23 -5.58
N LEU A 3 -9.31 -6.16 -6.39
CA LEU A 3 -7.90 -6.15 -6.85
C LEU A 3 -7.57 -5.03 -7.85
N SER A 4 -8.58 -4.36 -8.40
CA SER A 4 -8.38 -3.30 -9.40
C SER A 4 -7.62 -2.11 -8.83
N LYS A 5 -7.92 -1.69 -7.59
CA LYS A 5 -7.32 -0.48 -6.99
C LYS A 5 -5.85 -0.65 -6.62
N GLU A 6 -5.49 -1.80 -6.05
CA GLU A 6 -4.09 -2.11 -5.70
C GLU A 6 -3.23 -2.23 -6.97
N THR A 7 -3.74 -2.94 -7.98
CA THR A 7 -3.09 -3.07 -9.28
C THR A 7 -2.95 -1.72 -9.98
N TYR A 8 -3.98 -0.87 -9.89
CA TYR A 8 -3.97 0.46 -10.48
C TYR A 8 -2.93 1.38 -9.83
N MET A 9 -2.85 1.41 -8.50
CA MET A 9 -1.83 2.22 -7.80
C MET A 9 -0.41 1.75 -8.16
N LYS A 10 -0.16 0.44 -8.10
CA LYS A 10 1.15 -0.13 -8.48
C LYS A 10 1.51 0.21 -9.92
N LYS A 11 0.56 0.11 -10.85
CA LYS A 11 0.73 0.46 -12.27
C LYS A 11 0.99 1.96 -12.48
N CYS A 12 0.26 2.83 -11.79
CA CYS A 12 0.46 4.28 -11.85
C CYS A 12 1.84 4.70 -11.35
N ILE A 13 2.26 4.17 -10.20
CA ILE A 13 3.58 4.44 -9.63
C ILE A 13 4.67 3.98 -10.61
N TRP A 14 4.56 2.76 -11.12
CA TRP A 14 5.55 2.23 -12.05
C TRP A 14 5.63 3.01 -13.37
N ASN A 15 4.48 3.39 -13.94
CA ASN A 15 4.45 4.25 -15.13
C ASN A 15 5.08 5.63 -14.85
N CYS A 16 4.85 6.21 -13.67
CA CYS A 16 5.42 7.49 -13.27
C CYS A 16 6.95 7.40 -13.12
N LEU A 17 7.44 6.35 -12.47
CA LEU A 17 8.88 6.10 -12.31
C LEU A 17 9.56 5.90 -13.66
N ARG A 18 8.98 5.07 -14.53
CA ARG A 18 9.48 4.84 -15.89
C ARG A 18 9.52 6.12 -16.72
N ALA A 19 8.48 6.95 -16.63
CA ALA A 19 8.43 8.23 -17.34
C ALA A 19 9.55 9.20 -16.88
N SER A 20 10.02 9.06 -15.64
CA SER A 20 11.06 9.91 -15.07
C SER A 20 12.50 9.46 -15.38
N GLU A 21 12.75 8.18 -15.67
CA GLU A 21 14.09 7.67 -16.04
C GLU A 21 14.40 7.81 -17.53
N ASP A 22 13.36 7.93 -18.35
CA ASP A 22 13.47 7.85 -19.78
C ASP A 22 14.37 8.97 -20.36
N ARG A 23 15.38 8.57 -21.15
CA ARG A 23 16.32 9.47 -21.85
C ARG A 23 15.60 10.50 -22.73
N GLY A 24 14.36 10.23 -23.13
CA GLY A 24 13.49 11.16 -23.85
C GLY A 24 12.83 12.25 -23.00
N ARG A 25 13.05 12.30 -21.68
CA ARG A 25 12.38 13.25 -20.77
C ARG A 25 12.58 14.70 -21.19
N GLN A 26 13.81 15.12 -21.48
CA GLN A 26 14.11 16.49 -21.86
C GLN A 26 13.41 16.89 -23.18
N LYS A 27 13.35 15.97 -24.14
CA LYS A 27 12.68 16.20 -25.43
C LYS A 27 11.18 16.40 -25.24
N ARG A 28 10.53 15.61 -24.38
CA ARG A 28 9.11 15.79 -24.01
C ARG A 28 8.88 17.09 -23.26
N GLN A 29 9.75 17.42 -22.31
CA GLN A 29 9.67 18.68 -21.55
C GLN A 29 9.73 19.89 -22.49
N ASN A 30 10.64 19.87 -23.48
CA ASN A 30 10.78 20.95 -24.46
C ASN A 30 9.53 21.09 -25.35
N VAL A 31 8.91 19.97 -25.76
CA VAL A 31 7.66 20.01 -26.55
C VAL A 31 6.49 20.54 -25.71
N LEU A 32 6.38 20.11 -24.45
CA LEU A 32 5.37 20.62 -23.52
C LEU A 32 5.56 22.12 -23.26
N ASN A 33 6.79 22.54 -22.97
CA ASN A 33 7.12 23.95 -22.68
C ASN A 33 6.82 24.90 -23.84
N ARG A 34 6.84 24.40 -25.09
CA ARG A 34 6.46 25.18 -26.28
C ARG A 34 4.95 25.43 -26.36
N LYS A 35 4.11 24.51 -25.88
CA LYS A 35 2.65 24.61 -25.95
C LYS A 35 2.02 25.10 -24.65
N PHE A 36 2.66 24.80 -23.53
CA PHE A 36 2.19 25.06 -22.18
C PHE A 36 3.39 25.56 -21.37
N LYS A 37 3.25 26.64 -20.60
CA LYS A 37 4.32 27.08 -19.69
C LYS A 37 4.43 26.10 -18.51
N VAL A 38 5.11 24.96 -18.72
CA VAL A 38 5.31 23.94 -17.69
C VAL A 38 6.65 24.19 -17.00
N LYS A 39 6.63 24.19 -15.67
CA LYS A 39 7.84 24.31 -14.86
C LYS A 39 8.49 22.93 -14.75
N ASP A 40 9.78 22.85 -15.02
CA ASP A 40 10.55 21.66 -14.67
C ASP A 40 10.86 21.70 -13.16
N LEU A 41 10.50 20.63 -12.47
CA LEU A 41 10.73 20.44 -11.03
C LEU A 41 11.96 19.57 -10.76
N GLY A 42 12.68 19.15 -11.81
CA GLY A 42 13.83 18.28 -11.69
C GLY A 42 13.44 16.84 -11.42
N GLU A 43 14.31 16.07 -10.78
CA GLU A 43 14.07 14.64 -10.53
C GLU A 43 12.97 14.39 -9.49
N LEU A 44 12.14 13.37 -9.75
CA LEU A 44 11.10 12.94 -8.83
C LEU A 44 11.73 12.34 -7.56
N ARG A 45 11.64 13.07 -6.45
CA ARG A 45 12.11 12.64 -5.12
C ARG A 45 11.00 12.09 -4.22
N TYR A 46 9.77 12.57 -4.40
CA TYR A 46 8.61 12.10 -3.65
C TYR A 46 7.41 11.94 -4.57
N PHE A 47 6.67 10.86 -4.41
CA PHE A 47 5.40 10.63 -5.11
C PHE A 47 4.37 10.03 -4.15
N LEU A 48 3.24 10.71 -3.97
CA LEU A 48 2.18 10.33 -3.03
C LEU A 48 2.65 10.13 -1.57
N GLY A 49 3.81 10.64 -1.17
CA GLY A 49 4.38 10.39 0.17
C GLY A 49 5.33 9.17 0.23
N ILE A 50 5.59 8.52 -0.90
CA ILE A 50 6.69 7.55 -1.07
C ILE A 50 7.93 8.32 -1.50
N GLU A 51 9.03 8.06 -0.82
CA GLU A 51 10.34 8.59 -1.16
C GLU A 51 10.96 7.75 -2.28
N VAL A 52 11.47 8.43 -3.30
CA VAL A 52 12.10 7.81 -4.47
C VAL A 52 13.59 8.12 -4.40
N MET A 53 14.38 7.09 -4.14
CA MET A 53 15.84 7.18 -4.12
C MET A 53 16.39 6.54 -5.38
N ARG A 54 17.37 7.18 -6.00
CA ARG A 54 18.02 6.71 -7.22
C ARG A 54 19.47 6.44 -6.97
N SER A 55 19.94 5.31 -7.49
CA SER A 55 21.34 4.93 -7.47
C SER A 55 21.71 4.38 -8.84
N ASN A 56 22.99 4.18 -9.06
CA ASN A 56 23.53 3.57 -10.27
C ASN A 56 23.00 2.14 -10.48
N GLN A 57 22.49 1.50 -9.41
CA GLN A 57 21.90 0.16 -9.40
C GLN A 57 20.38 0.16 -9.69
N GLY A 58 19.74 1.33 -9.70
CA GLY A 58 18.31 1.47 -9.97
C GLY A 58 17.58 2.35 -8.95
N ILE A 59 16.25 2.19 -8.91
CA ILE A 59 15.33 2.96 -8.07
C ILE A 59 14.94 2.16 -6.83
N LEU A 60 15.05 2.80 -5.67
CA LEU A 60 14.50 2.34 -4.40
C LEU A 60 13.30 3.19 -4.00
N LEU A 61 12.21 2.54 -3.61
CA LEU A 61 11.04 3.19 -3.03
C LEU A 61 11.06 3.01 -1.52
N ASN A 62 11.09 4.11 -0.78
CA ASN A 62 11.12 4.11 0.68
C ASN A 62 9.82 4.69 1.25
N GLN A 63 9.19 3.92 2.13
CA GLN A 63 7.95 4.27 2.82
C GLN A 63 8.06 4.07 4.33
N ARG A 64 9.28 4.01 4.87
CA ARG A 64 9.56 3.71 6.29
C ARG A 64 8.85 4.65 7.25
N LYS A 65 8.81 5.96 6.94
CA LYS A 65 8.12 6.97 7.77
C LYS A 65 6.64 6.62 7.95
N TYR A 66 5.98 6.25 6.85
CA TYR A 66 4.57 5.84 6.88
C TYR A 66 4.37 4.54 7.66
N ALA A 67 5.24 3.55 7.47
CA ALA A 67 5.16 2.28 8.19
C ALA A 67 5.26 2.49 9.72
N LEU A 68 6.21 3.31 10.17
CA LEU A 68 6.37 3.65 11.59
C LEU A 68 5.15 4.41 12.12
N GLN A 69 4.64 5.37 11.36
CA GLN A 69 3.44 6.11 11.75
C GLN A 69 2.21 5.19 11.85
N LEU A 70 2.03 4.28 10.90
CA LEU A 70 0.94 3.29 10.94
C LEU A 70 1.00 2.44 12.20
N VAL A 71 2.19 1.94 12.56
CA VAL A 71 2.41 1.14 13.78
C VAL A 71 2.12 1.96 15.05
N CYS A 72 2.52 3.23 15.08
CA CYS A 72 2.24 4.13 16.20
C CYS A 72 0.74 4.41 16.33
N ASP A 73 0.04 4.68 15.22
CA ASP A 73 -1.38 4.99 15.19
C ASP A 73 -2.27 3.84 15.72
N VAL A 74 -1.81 2.59 15.58
CA VAL A 74 -2.51 1.40 16.09
C VAL A 74 -2.01 0.97 17.47
N GLY A 75 -1.08 1.71 18.08
CA GLY A 75 -0.54 1.41 19.41
C GLY A 75 0.43 0.23 19.47
N LEU A 76 0.97 -0.22 18.33
CA LEU A 76 1.83 -1.42 18.25
C LEU A 76 3.34 -1.11 18.32
N GLY A 77 3.74 0.14 18.63
CA GLY A 77 5.13 0.60 18.59
C GLY A 77 6.12 -0.17 19.47
N SER A 78 5.65 -0.77 20.58
CA SER A 78 6.48 -1.55 21.52
C SER A 78 6.25 -3.06 21.42
N THR A 79 5.51 -3.52 20.41
CA THR A 79 5.19 -4.94 20.25
C THR A 79 6.33 -5.71 19.60
N LYS A 80 6.44 -7.00 19.93
CA LYS A 80 7.42 -7.89 19.32
C LYS A 80 7.06 -8.10 17.84
N PRO A 81 8.05 -8.07 16.92
CA PRO A 81 7.81 -8.41 15.53
C PRO A 81 7.24 -9.83 15.41
N ALA A 82 6.18 -9.99 14.61
CA ALA A 82 5.67 -11.30 14.24
C ALA A 82 6.49 -11.85 13.06
N ALA A 83 6.95 -13.09 13.17
CA ALA A 83 7.62 -13.78 12.07
C ALA A 83 6.62 -14.21 10.97
N THR A 84 5.41 -14.57 11.39
CA THR A 84 4.30 -14.96 10.53
C THR A 84 3.23 -13.86 10.57
N PRO A 85 2.94 -13.18 9.46
CA PRO A 85 1.93 -12.12 9.46
C PRO A 85 0.48 -12.65 9.54
N LEU A 86 0.26 -13.93 9.29
CA LEU A 86 -1.02 -14.62 9.47
C LEU A 86 -0.78 -16.10 9.80
N ASP A 87 -1.56 -16.65 10.73
CA ASP A 87 -1.49 -18.09 11.05
C ASP A 87 -2.08 -18.94 9.92
N MET A 88 -1.37 -20.00 9.54
CA MET A 88 -1.75 -20.87 8.40
C MET A 88 -3.12 -21.54 8.56
N ASN A 89 -3.56 -21.77 9.80
CA ASN A 89 -4.80 -22.47 10.10
C ASN A 89 -5.92 -21.54 10.56
N GLN A 90 -5.75 -20.22 10.42
CA GLN A 90 -6.78 -19.26 10.78
C GLN A 90 -7.95 -19.38 9.80
N LYS A 91 -9.10 -19.82 10.31
CA LYS A 91 -10.35 -19.88 9.54
C LYS A 91 -11.10 -18.57 9.75
N PHE A 92 -11.26 -17.82 8.67
CA PHE A 92 -12.17 -16.68 8.65
C PHE A 92 -13.55 -17.16 8.24
N THR A 93 -14.52 -17.04 9.13
CA THR A 93 -15.90 -17.48 8.94
C THR A 93 -16.83 -16.27 8.81
N SER A 94 -18.00 -16.48 8.21
CA SER A 94 -19.03 -15.45 8.19
C SER A 94 -19.86 -15.52 9.47
N VAL A 95 -20.43 -14.39 9.84
CA VAL A 95 -21.34 -14.25 11.00
C VAL A 95 -22.51 -15.23 10.91
N GLU A 96 -22.99 -15.51 9.70
CA GLU A 96 -24.05 -16.48 9.43
C GLU A 96 -23.60 -17.91 9.72
N PHE A 97 -22.36 -18.25 9.34
CA PHE A 97 -21.76 -19.54 9.62
C PHE A 97 -21.54 -19.73 11.11
N ASP A 98 -21.03 -18.72 11.82
CA ASP A 98 -20.77 -18.80 13.26
C ASP A 98 -22.06 -18.97 14.06
N LYS A 99 -23.14 -18.29 13.65
CA LYS A 99 -24.49 -18.47 14.20
C LYS A 99 -25.03 -19.88 13.97
N HIS A 100 -24.75 -20.48 12.81
CA HIS A 100 -25.22 -21.81 12.47
C HIS A 100 -24.47 -22.91 13.23
N VAL A 101 -23.17 -22.72 13.45
CA VAL A 101 -22.29 -23.70 14.13
C VAL A 101 -22.28 -23.50 15.65
N GLY A 102 -22.84 -22.40 16.16
CA GLY A 102 -22.92 -22.10 17.59
C GLY A 102 -21.57 -21.69 18.19
N VAL A 103 -20.70 -21.06 17.39
CA VAL A 103 -19.40 -20.56 17.86
C VAL A 103 -19.67 -19.39 18.81
N ALA A 104 -19.23 -19.51 20.06
CA ALA A 104 -19.33 -18.47 21.09
C ALA A 104 -17.94 -17.89 21.39
N GLY A 105 -17.83 -16.56 21.48
CA GLY A 105 -16.59 -15.87 21.83
C GLY A 105 -15.97 -15.00 20.74
N ASP A 106 -16.56 -14.92 19.55
CA ASP A 106 -16.17 -13.97 18.49
C ASP A 106 -17.19 -12.82 18.43
N GLU A 107 -16.87 -11.70 19.09
CA GLU A 107 -17.74 -10.53 19.12
C GLU A 107 -17.67 -9.76 17.80
N MET A 108 -18.84 -9.35 17.30
CA MET A 108 -18.89 -8.53 16.09
C MET A 108 -18.13 -7.21 16.31
N LEU A 109 -17.31 -6.85 15.32
CA LEU A 109 -16.61 -5.57 15.31
C LEU A 109 -17.59 -4.40 15.50
N THR A 110 -17.42 -3.65 16.57
CA THR A 110 -18.28 -2.50 16.89
C THR A 110 -18.16 -1.37 15.86
N CYS A 111 -17.02 -1.28 15.16
CA CYS A 111 -16.71 -0.20 14.21
C CYS A 111 -16.08 -0.74 12.92
N ILE A 112 -16.91 -1.12 11.94
CA ILE A 112 -16.48 -1.58 10.60
C ILE A 112 -15.54 -0.57 9.92
N SER A 113 -15.80 0.74 10.11
CA SER A 113 -15.00 1.82 9.54
C SER A 113 -13.54 1.79 10.01
N ALA A 114 -13.27 1.37 11.25
CA ALA A 114 -11.92 1.27 11.78
C ALA A 114 -11.13 0.16 11.06
N TYR A 115 -11.78 -0.97 10.82
CA TYR A 115 -11.22 -2.09 10.07
C TYR A 115 -10.92 -1.70 8.61
N GLN A 116 -11.92 -1.14 7.90
CA GLN A 116 -11.75 -0.71 6.51
C GLN A 116 -10.63 0.34 6.36
N ARG A 117 -10.53 1.28 7.31
CA ARG A 117 -9.44 2.27 7.34
C ARG A 117 -8.09 1.63 7.58
N LEU A 118 -7.98 0.63 8.46
CA LEU A 118 -6.74 -0.09 8.71
C LEU A 118 -6.27 -0.85 7.47
N ILE A 119 -7.17 -1.64 6.86
CA ILE A 119 -6.84 -2.39 5.65
C ILE A 119 -6.50 -1.44 4.48
N GLY A 120 -7.20 -0.31 4.34
CA GLY A 120 -6.84 0.71 3.33
C GLY A 120 -5.41 1.24 3.51
N ARG A 121 -4.98 1.45 4.76
CA ARG A 121 -3.59 1.84 5.07
C ARG A 121 -2.59 0.72 4.81
N LEU A 122 -2.94 -0.53 5.09
CA LEU A 122 -2.10 -1.69 4.80
C LEU A 122 -1.95 -1.94 3.30
N ILE A 123 -3.01 -1.79 2.50
CA ILE A 123 -2.96 -1.85 1.02
C ILE A 123 -1.98 -0.81 0.47
N TYR A 124 -1.97 0.38 1.05
CA TYR A 124 -1.00 1.40 0.64
C TYR A 124 0.45 1.04 1.03
N LEU A 125 0.65 0.29 2.11
CA LEU A 125 1.97 -0.19 2.52
C LEU A 125 2.48 -1.35 1.64
N THR A 126 1.60 -2.14 1.03
CA THR A 126 2.01 -3.25 0.14
C THR A 126 2.74 -2.82 -1.12
N ILE A 127 2.81 -1.50 -1.38
CA ILE A 127 3.61 -0.92 -2.47
C ILE A 127 5.10 -1.17 -2.23
N THR A 128 5.57 -1.05 -0.99
CA THR A 128 6.98 -1.25 -0.62
C THR A 128 7.23 -2.51 0.19
N ARG A 129 6.18 -3.12 0.77
CA ARG A 129 6.24 -4.35 1.58
C ARG A 129 5.47 -5.49 0.93
N PRO A 130 6.05 -6.19 -0.06
CA PRO A 130 5.36 -7.28 -0.74
C PRO A 130 5.13 -8.51 0.14
N ASP A 131 5.91 -8.65 1.21
CA ASP A 131 5.87 -9.74 2.18
C ASP A 131 4.53 -9.86 2.93
N ILE A 132 3.78 -8.76 3.07
CA ILE A 132 2.47 -8.76 3.73
C ILE A 132 1.29 -8.81 2.75
N ILE A 133 1.53 -8.82 1.43
CA ILE A 133 0.47 -8.75 0.40
C ILE A 133 -0.59 -9.82 0.62
N PHE A 134 -0.16 -11.06 0.81
CA PHE A 134 -1.07 -12.20 0.95
C PHE A 134 -2.07 -11.98 2.10
N VAL A 135 -1.57 -11.58 3.26
CA VAL A 135 -2.40 -11.34 4.45
C VAL A 135 -3.38 -10.21 4.22
N VAL A 136 -2.91 -9.10 3.67
CA VAL A 136 -3.77 -7.92 3.37
C VAL A 136 -4.84 -8.28 2.36
N GLN A 137 -4.52 -9.08 1.34
CA GLN A 137 -5.48 -9.54 0.34
C GLN A 137 -6.54 -10.47 0.93
N THR A 138 -6.14 -11.41 1.79
CA THR A 138 -7.07 -12.30 2.49
C THR A 138 -8.02 -11.50 3.36
N LEU A 139 -7.51 -10.61 4.21
CA LEU A 139 -8.32 -9.75 5.07
C LEU A 139 -9.26 -8.83 4.28
N SER A 140 -8.83 -8.33 3.12
CA SER A 140 -9.66 -7.48 2.27
C SER A 140 -10.91 -8.17 1.70
N GLN A 141 -10.98 -9.51 1.72
CA GLN A 141 -12.17 -10.26 1.30
C GLN A 141 -13.31 -10.17 2.33
N PHE A 142 -12.98 -9.86 3.59
CA PHE A 142 -13.91 -9.77 4.72
C PHE A 142 -14.20 -8.31 5.09
N MET A 143 -14.16 -7.40 4.11
CA MET A 143 -14.53 -5.98 4.24
C MET A 143 -16.03 -5.72 4.19
#